data_AF-A0A640P4C6-F1
#
_entry.id   AF-A0A640P4C6-F1
#
_cell.length_a   1.000
_cell.length_b   1.000
_cell.length_c   1.000
_cell.angle_alpha   90.00
_cell.angle_beta   90.00
_cell.angle_gamma   90.00
#
_symmetry.space_group_name_H-M   'P 1'
#
loop_
_entity.id
_entity.type
_entity.pdbx_description
1 polymer ?
#
loop_
_entity_poly.entity_id
_entity_poly.type
_entity_poly.pdbx_seq_one_letter_code
_entity_poly.pdbx_strand_id
1 'polypeptide(L)'
;MPWLDWISLFVRWFHVVAGVAWIGASFYFIWLDNNLRTPPKWKQDKGIKGDLWAIHGGGFYEVAKYAYGPEKMPETLHWFKWEAYTTWLSGFALLIIVYYFGASAYLIDPSVNALSPATAISLGLGLIFGGLAVYEFACRSPLAKYPLAFGIGLVALVCIVSYLSTQWFSGRGAYIHVGALIGTIMAGNVFFNIMPNQRKMVAAVADKKDIDPSWGASAKLRSVHNNYFTLPLLFIMISNHYPMTYQHSQNWLVLIAIMATAAWIRHFFNLRHVGTTKPSILVSGAAAMLAIALWVSWPQTISTPQLSHGAAHSAHDTLHAEEPGNNLAGTVNSDSDNAQSSMMVSDKRVASLVTTHCVSCHSRTPTDDIFNVAPLGVVLDTWEDIERFAPQLVRRTTVTKDMPFLNKTKMTDAERQEIARWFAQKR
;
A
#
# COMPACT_ATOMS: atom_id res chain seq x y z
N MET A 1 -23.28 1.49 -15.60
CA MET A 1 -23.69 2.67 -16.41
C MET A 1 -22.45 3.54 -16.62
N PRO A 2 -22.12 3.96 -17.86
CA PRO A 2 -20.86 4.63 -18.19
C PRO A 2 -20.54 5.90 -17.37
N TRP A 3 -21.55 6.60 -16.86
CA TRP A 3 -21.35 7.81 -16.05
C TRP A 3 -20.74 7.54 -14.66
N LEU A 4 -20.93 6.35 -14.08
CA LEU A 4 -20.27 5.98 -12.82
C LEU A 4 -18.76 5.82 -12.99
N ASP A 5 -18.34 5.31 -14.15
CA ASP A 5 -16.91 5.18 -14.48
C ASP A 5 -16.26 6.56 -14.65
N TRP A 6 -16.97 7.52 -15.24
CA TRP A 6 -16.53 8.92 -15.32
C TRP A 6 -16.40 9.57 -13.94
N ILE A 7 -17.35 9.33 -13.03
CA ILE A 7 -17.26 9.84 -11.65
C ILE A 7 -16.06 9.20 -10.93
N SER A 8 -15.89 7.88 -11.03
CA SER A 8 -14.75 7.17 -10.44
C SER A 8 -13.42 7.71 -10.97
N LEU A 9 -13.30 7.91 -12.28
CA LEU A 9 -12.14 8.51 -12.92
C LEU A 9 -11.90 9.93 -12.38
N PHE A 10 -12.93 10.78 -12.36
CA PHE A 10 -12.81 12.16 -11.90
C PHE A 10 -12.31 12.24 -10.46
N VAL A 11 -12.91 11.48 -9.52
CA VAL A 11 -12.52 11.52 -8.11
C VAL A 11 -11.08 11.03 -7.92
N ARG A 12 -10.69 9.95 -8.61
CA ARG A 12 -9.30 9.44 -8.58
C ARG A 12 -8.31 10.45 -9.15
N TRP A 13 -8.65 11.02 -10.30
CA TRP A 13 -7.81 12.00 -10.97
C TRP A 13 -7.64 13.27 -10.13
N PHE A 14 -8.74 13.79 -9.60
CA PHE A 14 -8.73 14.93 -8.69
C PHE A 14 -7.87 14.67 -7.45
N HIS A 15 -7.97 13.48 -6.85
CA HIS A 15 -7.15 13.11 -5.70
C HIS A 15 -5.65 13.09 -6.05
N VAL A 16 -5.28 12.51 -7.20
CA VAL A 16 -3.89 12.51 -7.67
C VAL A 16 -3.37 13.93 -7.86
N VAL A 17 -4.14 14.80 -8.52
CA VAL A 17 -3.78 16.22 -8.72
C VAL A 17 -3.58 16.94 -7.38
N ALA A 18 -4.52 16.77 -6.44
CA ALA A 18 -4.42 17.35 -5.10
C ALA A 18 -3.16 16.84 -4.36
N GLY A 19 -2.91 15.53 -4.41
CA GLY A 19 -1.74 14.92 -3.79
C GLY A 19 -0.42 15.42 -4.38
N VAL A 20 -0.33 15.58 -5.70
CA VAL A 20 0.84 16.18 -6.37
C VAL A 20 1.05 17.62 -5.90
N ALA A 21 0.00 18.43 -5.83
CA ALA A 21 0.10 19.80 -5.34
C ALA A 21 0.61 19.85 -3.89
N TRP A 22 0.09 18.99 -3.01
CA TRP A 22 0.49 18.97 -1.60
C TRP A 22 1.91 18.48 -1.37
N ILE A 23 2.27 17.34 -1.97
CA ILE A 23 3.61 16.77 -1.83
C ILE A 23 4.65 17.66 -2.53
N GLY A 24 4.30 18.23 -3.69
CA GLY A 24 5.13 19.20 -4.39
C GLY A 24 5.42 20.43 -3.53
N ALA A 25 4.39 21.05 -2.95
CA ALA A 25 4.56 22.17 -2.03
C ALA A 25 5.42 21.79 -0.82
N SER A 26 5.19 20.60 -0.24
CA SER A 26 5.97 20.10 0.90
C SER A 26 7.45 19.96 0.57
N PHE A 27 7.79 19.38 -0.59
CA PHE A 27 9.18 19.28 -1.03
C PHE A 27 9.81 20.64 -1.32
N TYR A 28 9.07 21.54 -1.97
CA TYR A 28 9.54 22.89 -2.25
C TYR A 28 9.85 23.66 -0.97
N PHE A 29 8.95 23.68 0.02
CA PHE A 29 9.17 24.42 1.27
C PHE A 29 10.30 23.85 2.11
N ILE A 30 10.52 22.54 2.07
CA ILE A 30 11.64 21.91 2.77
C ILE A 30 12.95 22.25 2.08
N TRP A 31 12.98 22.23 0.74
CA TRP A 31 14.13 22.68 -0.02
C TRP A 31 14.43 24.16 0.27
N LEU A 32 13.42 25.02 0.21
CA LEU A 32 13.51 26.45 0.51
C LEU A 32 14.09 26.68 1.90
N ASP A 33 13.47 26.11 2.94
CA ASP A 33 13.90 26.27 4.33
C ASP A 33 15.36 25.87 4.57
N ASN A 34 15.81 24.82 3.90
CA ASN A 34 17.15 24.27 4.07
C ASN A 34 18.22 24.99 3.22
N ASN A 35 17.81 25.82 2.24
CA ASN A 35 18.72 26.57 1.37
C ASN A 35 18.77 28.07 1.69
N LEU A 36 18.03 28.55 2.70
CA LEU A 36 18.14 29.92 3.19
C LEU A 36 19.55 30.21 3.68
N ARG A 37 20.12 31.33 3.23
CA ARG A 37 21.44 31.82 3.61
C ARG A 37 21.31 32.95 4.62
N THR A 38 22.37 33.15 5.41
CA THR A 38 22.47 34.31 6.29
C THR A 38 22.53 35.57 5.41
N PRO A 39 21.57 36.49 5.53
CA PRO A 39 21.50 37.65 4.66
C PRO A 39 22.53 38.72 5.09
N PRO A 40 22.86 39.70 4.23
CA PRO A 40 23.72 40.84 4.61
C PRO A 40 23.11 41.66 5.76
N LYS A 41 23.97 42.39 6.50
CA LYS A 41 23.59 43.08 7.75
C LYS A 41 22.37 43.99 7.61
N TRP A 42 22.28 44.78 6.53
CA TRP A 42 21.15 45.67 6.29
C TRP A 42 19.79 44.95 6.16
N LYS A 43 19.74 43.67 5.78
CA LYS A 43 18.52 42.85 5.79
C LYS A 43 18.23 42.27 7.17
N GLN A 44 19.28 41.89 7.90
CA GLN A 44 19.15 41.43 9.29
C GLN A 44 18.57 42.54 10.18
N ASP A 45 19.01 43.79 9.95
CA ASP A 45 18.51 44.97 10.64
C ASP A 45 16.99 45.19 10.37
N LYS A 46 16.45 44.66 9.26
CA LYS A 46 15.01 44.62 8.94
C LYS A 46 14.29 43.36 9.45
N GLY A 47 14.92 42.57 10.32
CA GLY A 47 14.35 41.35 10.90
C GLY A 47 14.36 40.12 9.99
N ILE A 48 15.08 40.15 8.86
CA ILE A 48 15.23 38.99 7.96
C ILE A 48 16.30 38.06 8.52
N LYS A 49 15.93 36.81 8.81
CA LYS A 49 16.86 35.77 9.32
C LYS A 49 17.43 34.86 8.24
N GLY A 50 16.82 34.84 7.07
CA GLY A 50 17.28 34.03 5.95
C GLY A 50 16.86 34.64 4.62
N ASP A 51 17.74 34.61 3.62
CA ASP A 51 17.40 34.95 2.24
C ASP A 51 17.71 33.82 1.26
N LEU A 52 16.97 33.80 0.15
CA LEU A 52 17.21 32.91 -0.98
C LEU A 52 16.95 33.67 -2.27
N TRP A 53 17.88 33.54 -3.21
CA TRP A 53 17.68 33.93 -4.60
C TRP A 53 17.44 32.69 -5.46
N ALA A 54 16.40 32.74 -6.30
CA ALA A 54 16.06 31.66 -7.21
C ALA A 54 15.71 32.23 -8.59
N ILE A 55 15.90 31.43 -9.64
CA ILE A 55 15.47 31.76 -11.00
C ILE A 55 14.45 30.73 -11.46
N HIS A 56 13.32 31.20 -11.99
CA HIS A 56 12.30 30.33 -12.59
C HIS A 56 11.45 31.12 -13.59
N GLY A 57 10.95 30.47 -14.64
CA GLY A 57 10.04 31.11 -15.61
C GLY A 57 10.57 32.40 -16.26
N GLY A 58 11.90 32.56 -16.37
CA GLY A 58 12.54 33.76 -16.92
C GLY A 58 12.71 34.93 -15.96
N GLY A 59 12.35 34.78 -14.67
CA GLY A 59 12.47 35.83 -13.66
C GLY A 59 13.35 35.44 -12.46
N PHE A 60 13.91 36.45 -11.79
CA PHE A 60 14.61 36.29 -10.52
C PHE A 60 13.65 36.53 -9.34
N TYR A 61 13.64 35.60 -8.41
CA TYR A 61 12.87 35.66 -7.17
C TYR A 61 13.82 35.87 -6.00
N GLU A 62 13.49 36.83 -5.13
CA GLU A 62 14.09 36.99 -3.82
C GLU A 62 13.07 36.58 -2.76
N VAL A 63 13.41 35.57 -1.96
CA VAL A 63 12.57 35.07 -0.88
C VAL A 63 13.25 35.38 0.45
N ALA A 64 12.59 36.21 1.26
CA ALA A 64 13.04 36.57 2.60
C ALA A 64 12.22 35.86 3.67
N LYS A 65 12.90 35.19 4.60
CA LYS A 65 12.28 34.60 5.80
C LYS A 65 12.55 35.49 7.01
N TYR A 66 11.48 36.03 7.58
CA TYR A 66 11.54 36.90 8.76
C TYR A 66 11.69 36.09 10.06
N ALA A 67 12.36 36.67 11.04
CA ALA A 67 12.46 36.11 12.39
C ALA A 67 11.14 36.26 13.15
N TYR A 68 10.61 37.49 13.18
CA TYR A 68 9.47 37.89 14.00
C TYR A 68 8.37 38.62 13.21
N GLY A 69 8.32 38.41 11.88
CA GLY A 69 7.37 39.07 10.99
C GLY A 69 7.94 40.32 10.29
N PRO A 70 7.27 40.80 9.22
CA PRO A 70 7.68 42.00 8.49
C PRO A 70 7.30 43.29 9.23
N GLU A 71 7.97 44.40 8.91
CA GLU A 71 7.66 45.74 9.44
C GLU A 71 6.21 46.16 9.17
N LYS A 72 5.71 45.82 7.98
CA LYS A 72 4.32 46.00 7.58
C LYS A 72 3.77 44.67 7.09
N MET A 73 2.62 44.29 7.64
CA MET A 73 1.91 43.09 7.19
C MET A 73 1.44 43.27 5.74
N PRO A 74 1.68 42.28 4.86
CA PRO A 74 1.19 42.34 3.49
C PRO A 74 -0.34 42.21 3.46
N GLU A 75 -0.97 42.83 2.46
CA GLU A 75 -2.43 42.73 2.23
C GLU A 75 -2.86 41.30 1.91
N THR A 76 -1.99 40.57 1.19
CA THR A 76 -2.25 39.19 0.78
C THR A 76 -1.24 38.24 1.41
N LEU A 77 -1.74 37.30 2.21
CA LEU A 77 -0.98 36.16 2.72
C LEU A 77 -1.48 34.88 2.07
N HIS A 78 -0.59 34.16 1.39
CA HIS A 78 -0.92 32.85 0.84
C HIS A 78 -0.74 31.76 1.91
N TRP A 79 -1.77 30.92 2.08
CA TRP A 79 -1.80 29.87 3.10
C TRP A 79 -1.82 28.49 2.44
N PHE A 80 -0.74 27.73 2.62
CA PHE A 80 -0.57 26.36 2.08
C PHE A 80 -1.27 25.31 2.95
N LYS A 81 -2.59 25.43 3.08
CA LYS A 81 -3.45 24.50 3.84
C LYS A 81 -4.40 23.71 2.95
N TRP A 82 -4.79 24.30 1.83
CA TRP A 82 -5.83 23.75 0.97
C TRP A 82 -5.34 22.51 0.26
N GLU A 83 -4.07 22.45 -0.12
CA GLU A 83 -3.46 21.29 -0.74
C GLU A 83 -3.55 20.06 0.18
N ALA A 84 -3.30 20.25 1.48
CA ALA A 84 -3.46 19.18 2.47
C ALA A 84 -4.92 18.78 2.65
N TYR A 85 -5.81 19.76 2.81
CA TYR A 85 -7.23 19.50 3.07
C TYR A 85 -7.94 18.86 1.88
N THR A 86 -7.70 19.35 0.66
CA THR A 86 -8.31 18.79 -0.56
C THR A 86 -7.79 17.40 -0.87
N THR A 87 -6.50 17.12 -0.60
CA THR A 87 -5.95 15.77 -0.74
C THR A 87 -6.60 14.81 0.24
N TRP A 88 -6.73 15.21 1.51
CA TRP A 88 -7.36 14.37 2.52
C TRP A 88 -8.84 14.14 2.22
N LEU A 89 -9.60 15.19 1.89
CA LEU A 89 -11.03 15.09 1.57
C LEU A 89 -11.27 14.18 0.36
N SER A 90 -10.50 14.34 -0.71
CA SER A 90 -10.62 13.50 -1.90
C SER A 90 -10.16 12.07 -1.66
N GLY A 91 -9.10 11.86 -0.87
CA GLY A 91 -8.60 10.53 -0.52
C GLY A 91 -9.55 9.77 0.39
N PHE A 92 -10.15 10.46 1.36
CA PHE A 92 -11.14 9.88 2.25
C PHE A 92 -12.46 9.58 1.50
N ALA A 93 -12.85 10.43 0.54
CA ALA A 93 -13.96 10.13 -0.36
C ALA A 93 -13.68 8.85 -1.19
N LEU A 94 -12.47 8.67 -1.72
CA LEU A 94 -12.08 7.42 -2.40
C LEU A 94 -12.10 6.21 -1.48
N LEU A 95 -11.66 6.36 -0.23
CA LEU A 95 -11.75 5.29 0.77
C LEU A 95 -13.20 4.85 0.97
N ILE A 96 -14.12 5.79 1.14
CA ILE A 96 -15.55 5.50 1.28
C ILE A 96 -16.09 4.81 0.03
N ILE A 97 -15.87 5.39 -1.15
CA ILE A 97 -16.43 4.90 -2.42
C ILE A 97 -15.91 3.49 -2.74
N VAL A 98 -14.61 3.26 -2.60
CA VAL A 98 -13.97 2.01 -3.06
C VAL A 98 -14.01 0.94 -1.97
N TYR A 99 -13.69 1.28 -0.73
CA TYR A 99 -13.48 0.30 0.33
C TYR A 99 -14.66 0.16 1.29
N TYR A 100 -15.55 1.14 1.40
CA TYR A 100 -16.71 1.04 2.30
C TYR A 100 -17.98 0.67 1.54
N PHE A 101 -18.31 1.33 0.42
CA PHE A 101 -19.39 0.85 -0.44
C PHE A 101 -19.04 -0.47 -1.14
N GLY A 102 -17.77 -0.65 -1.51
CA GLY A 102 -17.24 -1.90 -2.06
C GLY A 102 -16.65 -2.86 -1.02
N ALA A 103 -17.03 -2.77 0.26
CA ALA A 103 -16.35 -3.48 1.36
C ALA A 103 -16.21 -5.00 1.13
N SER A 104 -17.28 -5.66 0.67
CA SER A 104 -17.27 -7.10 0.40
C SER A 104 -16.29 -7.52 -0.71
N ALA A 105 -15.93 -6.60 -1.61
CA ALA A 105 -15.01 -6.86 -2.71
C ALA A 105 -13.60 -6.34 -2.48
N TYR A 106 -13.42 -5.23 -1.76
CA TYR A 106 -12.10 -4.59 -1.68
C TYR A 106 -11.50 -4.62 -0.28
N LEU A 107 -12.33 -4.66 0.76
CA LEU A 107 -11.89 -4.57 2.15
C LEU A 107 -11.84 -5.94 2.85
N ILE A 108 -12.83 -6.79 2.62
CA ILE A 108 -13.01 -8.05 3.34
C ILE A 108 -12.41 -9.19 2.52
N ASP A 109 -11.57 -9.99 3.16
CA ASP A 109 -11.11 -11.28 2.65
C ASP A 109 -11.49 -12.36 3.67
N PRO A 110 -12.49 -13.22 3.38
CA PRO A 110 -12.92 -14.27 4.29
C PRO A 110 -11.84 -15.28 4.66
N SER A 111 -10.77 -15.41 3.87
CA SER A 111 -9.64 -16.28 4.21
C SER A 111 -8.72 -15.68 5.27
N VAL A 112 -8.73 -14.35 5.43
CA VAL A 112 -8.04 -13.64 6.51
C VAL A 112 -8.94 -13.54 7.73
N ASN A 113 -10.12 -12.91 7.56
CA ASN A 113 -11.08 -12.72 8.63
C ASN A 113 -12.49 -12.50 8.04
N ALA A 114 -13.43 -13.36 8.40
CA ALA A 114 -14.81 -13.30 7.93
C ALA A 114 -15.60 -12.23 8.71
N LEU A 115 -15.38 -10.96 8.35
CA LEU A 115 -16.05 -9.81 8.95
C LEU A 115 -17.33 -9.44 8.19
N SER A 116 -18.30 -8.87 8.92
CA SER A 116 -19.40 -8.14 8.30
C SER A 116 -18.90 -6.80 7.73
N PRO A 117 -19.54 -6.25 6.68
CA PRO A 117 -19.22 -4.91 6.17
C PRO A 117 -19.23 -3.83 7.24
N ALA A 118 -20.23 -3.82 8.12
CA ALA A 118 -20.33 -2.83 9.20
C ALA A 118 -19.15 -2.92 10.19
N THR A 119 -18.75 -4.14 10.56
CA THR A 119 -17.60 -4.37 11.45
C THR A 119 -16.30 -3.96 10.77
N ALA A 120 -16.09 -4.34 9.51
CA ALA A 120 -14.88 -4.01 8.76
C ALA A 120 -14.72 -2.48 8.61
N ILE A 121 -15.80 -1.76 8.28
CA ILE A 121 -15.80 -0.29 8.18
C ILE A 121 -15.51 0.33 9.54
N SER A 122 -16.16 -0.14 10.61
CA SER A 122 -15.96 0.38 11.97
C SER A 122 -14.52 0.19 12.46
N LEU A 123 -13.91 -0.98 12.20
CA LEU A 123 -12.51 -1.23 12.49
C LEU A 123 -11.59 -0.32 11.65
N GLY A 124 -11.91 -0.09 10.38
CA GLY A 124 -11.15 0.79 9.49
C GLY A 124 -11.15 2.23 9.99
N LEU A 125 -12.32 2.77 10.32
CA LEU A 125 -12.48 4.10 10.90
C LEU A 125 -11.82 4.21 12.28
N GLY A 126 -12.00 3.19 13.13
CA GLY A 126 -11.38 3.10 14.45
C GLY A 126 -9.85 3.09 14.37
N LEU A 127 -9.27 2.38 13.39
CA LEU A 127 -7.83 2.37 13.16
C LEU A 127 -7.31 3.74 12.71
N ILE A 128 -8.01 4.41 11.79
CA ILE A 128 -7.61 5.72 11.26
C ILE A 128 -7.72 6.81 12.34
N PHE A 129 -8.89 6.97 12.94
CA PHE A 129 -9.13 8.05 13.91
C PHE A 129 -8.56 7.73 15.29
N GLY A 130 -8.56 6.45 15.70
CA GLY A 130 -7.88 6.01 16.92
C GLY A 130 -6.35 6.16 16.80
N GLY A 131 -5.77 5.79 15.67
CA GLY A 131 -4.34 6.01 15.40
C GLY A 131 -3.97 7.50 15.39
N LEU A 132 -4.80 8.35 14.77
CA LEU A 132 -4.65 9.81 14.85
C LEU A 132 -4.70 10.31 16.31
N ALA A 133 -5.66 9.83 17.11
CA ALA A 133 -5.81 10.24 18.50
C ALA A 133 -4.59 9.84 19.35
N VAL A 134 -4.10 8.61 19.20
CA VAL A 134 -2.87 8.14 19.86
C VAL A 134 -1.67 9.00 19.46
N TYR A 135 -1.53 9.30 18.17
CA TYR A 135 -0.47 10.17 17.67
C TYR A 135 -0.56 11.60 18.23
N GLU A 136 -1.75 12.20 18.22
CA GLU A 136 -1.97 13.55 18.78
C GLU A 136 -1.69 13.59 20.28
N PHE A 137 -2.12 12.56 21.03
CA PHE A 137 -1.82 12.43 22.45
C PHE A 137 -0.31 12.36 22.67
N ALA A 138 0.40 11.50 21.92
CA ALA A 138 1.85 11.38 22.03
C ALA A 138 2.56 12.72 21.77
N CYS A 139 2.15 13.47 20.75
CA CYS A 139 2.73 14.77 20.43
C CYS A 139 2.40 15.88 21.44
N ARG A 140 1.29 15.78 22.17
CA ARG A 140 0.92 16.74 23.23
C ARG A 140 1.44 16.36 24.60
N SER A 141 1.90 15.11 24.75
CA SER A 141 2.51 14.60 25.98
C SER A 141 3.98 15.02 26.14
N PRO A 142 4.57 14.85 27.33
CA PRO A 142 6.01 15.06 27.55
C PRO A 142 6.91 14.22 26.64
N LEU A 143 6.40 13.14 26.04
CA LEU A 143 7.16 12.29 25.10
C LEU A 143 7.72 13.09 23.91
N ALA A 144 7.05 14.17 23.50
CA ALA A 144 7.52 15.04 22.42
C ALA A 144 8.89 15.70 22.71
N LYS A 145 9.32 15.75 23.98
CA LYS A 145 10.65 16.25 24.38
C LYS A 145 11.76 15.21 24.23
N TYR A 146 11.42 13.95 23.94
CA TYR A 146 12.36 12.83 23.81
C TYR A 146 12.30 12.24 22.39
N PRO A 147 13.02 12.83 21.41
CA PRO A 147 12.85 12.49 19.99
C PRO A 147 13.07 11.01 19.66
N LEU A 148 14.04 10.36 20.31
CA LEU A 148 14.30 8.93 20.11
C LEU A 148 13.15 8.06 20.61
N ALA A 149 12.68 8.31 21.83
CA ALA A 149 11.55 7.58 22.41
C ALA A 149 10.26 7.81 21.62
N PHE A 150 10.02 9.06 21.17
CA PHE A 150 8.91 9.39 20.30
C PHE A 150 8.99 8.65 18.96
N GLY A 151 10.18 8.63 18.34
CA GLY A 151 10.42 7.92 17.08
C GLY A 151 10.18 6.41 17.21
N ILE A 152 10.67 5.79 18.29
CA ILE A 152 10.42 4.37 18.60
C ILE A 152 8.91 4.12 18.78
N GLY A 153 8.22 4.97 19.54
CA GLY A 153 6.77 4.86 19.73
C GLY A 153 6.00 5.00 18.43
N LEU A 154 6.43 5.88 17.53
CA LEU A 154 5.82 6.04 16.21
C LEU A 154 6.04 4.82 15.31
N VAL A 155 7.25 4.26 15.30
CA VAL A 155 7.55 3.00 14.60
C VAL A 155 6.69 1.87 15.17
N ALA A 156 6.58 1.76 16.50
CA ALA A 156 5.74 0.77 17.15
C ALA A 156 4.26 0.93 16.75
N LEU A 157 3.74 2.16 16.74
CA LEU A 157 2.38 2.44 16.25
C LEU A 157 2.20 1.94 14.81
N VAL A 158 3.11 2.28 13.91
CA VAL A 158 3.06 1.86 12.50
C VAL A 158 3.14 0.33 12.36
N CYS A 159 3.97 -0.34 13.16
CA CYS A 159 4.05 -1.80 13.18
C CYS A 159 2.74 -2.43 13.66
N ILE A 160 2.17 -1.94 14.76
CA ILE A 160 0.91 -2.44 15.33
C ILE A 160 -0.23 -2.27 14.32
N VAL A 161 -0.41 -1.07 13.76
CA VAL A 161 -1.50 -0.82 12.81
C VAL A 161 -1.32 -1.60 11.52
N SER A 162 -0.07 -1.81 11.05
CA SER A 162 0.20 -2.65 9.88
C SER A 162 -0.16 -4.10 10.15
N TYR A 163 0.27 -4.63 11.29
CA TYR A 163 -0.08 -5.99 11.71
C TYR A 163 -1.59 -6.16 11.83
N LEU A 164 -2.26 -5.36 12.67
CA LEU A 164 -3.69 -5.44 12.91
C LEU A 164 -4.50 -5.31 11.61
N SER A 165 -4.15 -4.36 10.74
CA SER A 165 -4.82 -4.19 9.45
C SER A 165 -4.76 -5.45 8.59
N THR A 166 -3.61 -6.14 8.56
CA THR A 166 -3.44 -7.38 7.78
C THR A 166 -4.09 -8.61 8.42
N GLN A 167 -4.46 -8.54 9.70
CA GLN A 167 -5.24 -9.58 10.37
C GLN A 167 -6.76 -9.35 10.27
N TRP A 168 -7.19 -8.15 9.89
CA TRP A 168 -8.60 -7.79 9.79
C TRP A 168 -9.10 -7.68 8.35
N PHE A 169 -8.25 -7.17 7.44
CA PHE A 169 -8.64 -6.81 6.09
C PHE A 169 -7.90 -7.65 5.04
N SER A 170 -8.41 -7.61 3.82
CA SER A 170 -7.65 -8.04 2.64
C SER A 170 -6.30 -7.31 2.61
N GLY A 171 -5.23 -7.92 2.08
CA GLY A 171 -3.91 -7.28 2.04
C GLY A 171 -3.93 -5.90 1.38
N ARG A 172 -4.75 -5.76 0.33
CA ARG A 172 -5.04 -4.49 -0.35
C ARG A 172 -5.73 -3.49 0.59
N GLY A 173 -6.80 -3.92 1.27
CA GLY A 173 -7.53 -3.10 2.23
C GLY A 173 -6.64 -2.64 3.38
N ALA A 174 -5.78 -3.53 3.87
CA ALA A 174 -4.84 -3.25 4.94
C ALA A 174 -3.85 -2.15 4.57
N TYR A 175 -3.19 -2.26 3.42
CA TYR A 175 -2.23 -1.26 2.95
C TYR A 175 -2.89 0.12 2.82
N ILE A 176 -4.07 0.20 2.19
CA ILE A 176 -4.78 1.47 2.05
C ILE A 176 -5.23 2.06 3.39
N HIS A 177 -5.63 1.26 4.37
CA HIS A 177 -5.99 1.77 5.70
C HIS A 177 -4.78 2.31 6.47
N VAL A 178 -3.61 1.66 6.37
CA VAL A 178 -2.36 2.20 6.92
C VAL A 178 -1.99 3.51 6.23
N GLY A 179 -2.11 3.58 4.90
CA GLY A 179 -1.91 4.81 4.13
C GLY A 179 -2.89 5.92 4.51
N ALA A 180 -4.17 5.58 4.68
CA ALA A 180 -5.21 6.52 5.09
C ALA A 180 -4.96 7.07 6.51
N LEU A 181 -4.48 6.24 7.44
CA LEU A 181 -4.05 6.69 8.76
C LEU A 181 -2.87 7.68 8.65
N ILE A 182 -1.82 7.33 7.90
CA ILE A 182 -0.65 8.22 7.73
C ILE A 182 -1.09 9.54 7.07
N GLY A 183 -1.88 9.49 6.00
CA GLY A 183 -2.43 10.68 5.34
C GLY A 183 -3.31 11.52 6.27
N THR A 184 -4.09 10.89 7.14
CA THR A 184 -4.93 11.56 8.16
C THR A 184 -4.08 12.21 9.24
N ILE A 185 -3.02 11.55 9.70
CA ILE A 185 -2.02 12.15 10.60
C ILE A 185 -1.39 13.38 9.93
N MET A 186 -1.01 13.28 8.66
CA MET A 186 -0.37 14.37 7.94
C MET A 186 -1.29 15.58 7.74
N ALA A 187 -2.55 15.35 7.39
CA ALA A 187 -3.55 16.41 7.28
C ALA A 187 -3.93 16.98 8.65
N GLY A 188 -4.04 16.11 9.66
CA GLY A 188 -4.26 16.48 11.06
C GLY A 188 -3.15 17.37 11.62
N ASN A 189 -1.89 17.10 11.28
CA ASN A 189 -0.76 17.97 11.60
C ASN A 189 -0.95 19.39 11.06
N VAL A 190 -1.47 19.52 9.84
CA VAL A 190 -1.78 20.82 9.25
C VAL A 190 -2.96 21.48 9.96
N PHE A 191 -4.03 20.73 10.20
CA PHE A 191 -5.29 21.22 10.74
C PHE A 191 -5.24 21.58 12.24
N PHE A 192 -4.73 20.68 13.09
CA PHE A 192 -4.74 20.83 14.54
C PHE A 192 -3.56 21.61 15.11
N ASN A 193 -2.44 21.71 14.38
CA ASN A 193 -1.21 22.31 14.90
C ASN A 193 -0.66 23.44 14.03
N ILE A 194 -0.28 23.15 12.78
CA ILE A 194 0.44 24.12 11.93
C ILE A 194 -0.42 25.36 11.67
N MET A 195 -1.65 25.20 11.18
CA MET A 195 -2.53 26.33 10.87
C MET A 195 -2.93 27.16 12.09
N PRO A 196 -3.37 26.57 13.21
CA PRO A 196 -3.64 27.34 14.43
C PRO A 196 -2.43 28.13 14.92
N ASN A 197 -1.23 27.54 14.94
CA ASN A 197 -0.02 28.22 15.38
C ASN A 197 0.42 29.33 14.42
N GLN A 198 0.34 29.10 13.11
CA GLN A 198 0.63 30.14 12.11
C GLN A 198 -0.37 31.31 12.22
N ARG A 199 -1.65 31.05 12.48
CA ARG A 199 -2.65 32.11 12.72
C ARG A 199 -2.34 32.92 13.98
N LYS A 200 -1.93 32.26 15.08
CA LYS A 200 -1.47 32.96 16.30
C LYS A 200 -0.25 33.83 16.03
N MET A 201 0.74 33.33 15.27
CA MET A 201 1.91 34.12 14.87
C MET A 201 1.51 35.35 14.05
N VAL A 202 0.65 35.19 13.04
CA VAL A 202 0.17 36.31 12.22
C VAL A 202 -0.59 37.34 13.05
N ALA A 203 -1.46 36.89 13.97
CA ALA A 203 -2.18 37.78 14.87
C ALA A 203 -1.25 38.55 15.81
N ALA A 204 -0.23 37.90 16.37
CA ALA A 204 0.76 38.56 17.23
C ALA A 204 1.54 39.64 16.48
N VAL A 205 1.97 39.37 15.24
CA VAL A 205 2.65 40.37 14.39
C VAL A 205 1.72 41.54 14.06
N ALA A 206 0.48 41.27 13.69
CA ALA A 206 -0.51 42.30 13.39
C ALA A 206 -0.79 43.21 14.60
N ASP A 207 -0.85 42.62 15.79
CA ASP A 207 -1.08 43.32 17.06
C ASP A 207 0.19 43.94 17.67
N LYS A 208 1.36 43.79 17.03
CA LYS A 208 2.68 44.20 17.56
C LYS A 208 2.99 43.60 18.94
N LYS A 209 2.59 42.35 19.16
CA LYS A 209 2.87 41.56 20.36
C LYS A 209 4.05 40.62 20.15
N ASP A 210 4.68 40.20 21.25
CA ASP A 210 5.73 39.19 21.20
C ASP A 210 5.22 37.87 20.63
N ILE A 211 6.05 37.23 19.81
CA ILE A 211 5.76 35.91 19.25
C ILE A 211 6.31 34.85 20.18
N ASP A 212 5.43 33.96 20.65
CA ASP A 212 5.85 32.76 21.38
C ASP A 212 6.63 31.81 20.44
N PRO A 213 7.93 31.55 20.71
CA PRO A 213 8.76 30.68 19.88
C PRO A 213 8.23 29.24 19.79
N SER A 214 7.44 28.80 20.78
CA SER A 214 6.88 27.44 20.82
C SER A 214 5.92 27.17 19.67
N TRP A 215 5.24 28.20 19.14
CA TRP A 215 4.29 28.06 18.02
C TRP A 215 5.01 27.62 16.74
N GLY A 216 6.12 28.30 16.41
CA GLY A 216 6.95 27.96 15.25
C GLY A 216 7.66 26.62 15.42
N ALA A 217 8.21 26.35 16.61
CA ALA A 217 8.88 25.09 16.91
C ALA A 217 7.93 23.88 16.79
N SER A 218 6.71 24.00 17.33
CA SER A 218 5.67 22.96 17.26
C SER A 218 5.24 22.69 15.81
N ALA A 219 4.97 23.76 15.04
CA ALA A 219 4.62 23.63 13.62
C ALA A 219 5.76 22.98 12.80
N LYS A 220 7.02 23.34 13.09
CA LYS A 220 8.18 22.75 12.43
C LYS A 220 8.32 21.26 12.74
N LEU A 221 8.11 20.85 13.99
CA LEU A 221 8.14 19.43 14.37
C LEU A 221 7.11 18.61 13.58
N ARG A 222 5.86 19.11 13.47
CA ARG A 222 4.82 18.43 12.68
C ARG A 222 5.15 18.37 11.18
N SER A 223 5.73 19.44 10.65
CA SER A 223 6.23 19.47 9.27
C SER A 223 7.35 18.43 9.03
N VAL A 224 8.25 18.22 10.01
CA VAL A 224 9.27 17.17 9.94
C VAL A 224 8.64 15.78 9.93
N HIS A 225 7.61 15.53 10.74
CA HIS A 225 6.90 14.25 10.69
C HIS A 225 6.27 14.00 9.31
N ASN A 226 5.54 14.98 8.76
CA ASN A 226 4.96 14.89 7.41
C ASN A 226 6.01 14.62 6.33
N ASN A 227 7.18 15.24 6.47
CA ASN A 227 8.28 15.04 5.55
C ASN A 227 8.77 13.58 5.51
N TYR A 228 8.96 12.94 6.66
CA TYR A 228 9.39 11.53 6.71
C TYR A 228 8.29 10.57 6.24
N PHE A 229 7.02 10.92 6.44
CA PHE A 229 5.89 10.12 5.96
C PHE A 229 5.68 10.18 4.45
N THR A 230 6.23 11.18 3.76
CA THR A 230 5.90 11.44 2.35
C THR A 230 6.23 10.28 1.42
N LEU A 231 7.48 9.77 1.42
CA LEU A 231 7.85 8.65 0.53
C LEU A 231 7.14 7.32 0.90
N PRO A 232 7.05 6.94 2.19
CA PRO A 232 6.20 5.83 2.61
C PRO A 232 4.76 5.93 2.10
N LEU A 233 4.12 7.09 2.28
CA LEU A 233 2.73 7.31 1.87
C LEU A 233 2.56 7.18 0.35
N LEU A 234 3.47 7.76 -0.44
CA LEU A 234 3.45 7.64 -1.90
C LEU A 234 3.52 6.18 -2.36
N PHE A 235 4.40 5.37 -1.77
CA PHE A 235 4.46 3.95 -2.07
C PHE A 235 3.13 3.26 -1.76
N ILE A 236 2.56 3.50 -0.58
CA ILE A 236 1.30 2.86 -0.19
C ILE A 236 0.19 3.21 -1.18
N MET A 237 0.10 4.46 -1.65
CA MET A 237 -0.91 4.87 -2.62
C MET A 237 -0.81 4.12 -3.95
N ILE A 238 0.39 3.79 -4.41
CA ILE A 238 0.59 3.02 -5.65
C ILE A 238 0.64 1.50 -5.44
N SER A 239 0.73 1.04 -4.20
CA SER A 239 0.94 -0.38 -3.86
C SER A 239 -0.13 -1.33 -4.43
N ASN A 240 -1.35 -0.83 -4.64
CA ASN A 240 -2.44 -1.60 -5.26
C ASN A 240 -2.15 -2.08 -6.68
N HIS A 241 -1.16 -1.49 -7.36
CA HIS A 241 -0.67 -1.91 -8.67
C HIS A 241 0.39 -3.02 -8.60
N TYR A 242 0.85 -3.38 -7.40
CA TYR A 242 1.92 -4.34 -7.16
C TYR A 242 1.48 -5.42 -6.16
N PRO A 243 0.61 -6.37 -6.58
CA PRO A 243 0.04 -7.41 -5.71
C PRO A 243 1.07 -8.25 -4.96
N MET A 244 2.25 -8.45 -5.54
CA MET A 244 3.38 -9.13 -4.89
C MET A 244 3.72 -8.57 -3.50
N THR A 245 3.43 -7.29 -3.23
CA THR A 245 3.72 -6.66 -1.94
C THR A 245 2.68 -7.05 -0.87
N TYR A 246 1.39 -6.96 -1.21
CA TYR A 246 0.31 -7.15 -0.25
C TYR A 246 -0.26 -8.58 -0.20
N GLN A 247 0.02 -9.43 -1.20
CA GLN A 247 -0.35 -10.85 -1.23
C GLN A 247 0.74 -11.77 -0.65
N HIS A 248 1.91 -11.23 -0.28
CA HIS A 248 2.94 -11.99 0.39
C HIS A 248 2.44 -12.51 1.75
N SER A 249 2.83 -13.73 2.16
CA SER A 249 2.41 -14.31 3.45
C SER A 249 2.79 -13.45 4.66
N GLN A 250 3.88 -12.68 4.52
CA GLN A 250 4.36 -11.71 5.50
C GLN A 250 4.12 -10.25 5.05
N ASN A 251 2.97 -9.98 4.43
CA ASN A 251 2.63 -8.67 3.84
C ASN A 251 2.81 -7.48 4.80
N TRP A 252 2.56 -7.63 6.09
CA TRP A 252 2.76 -6.58 7.10
C TRP A 252 4.25 -6.24 7.29
N LEU A 253 5.14 -7.25 7.29
CA LEU A 253 6.59 -7.03 7.35
C LEU A 253 7.10 -6.38 6.06
N VAL A 254 6.58 -6.81 4.90
CA VAL A 254 6.91 -6.19 3.61
C VAL A 254 6.54 -4.69 3.64
N LEU A 255 5.35 -4.36 4.13
CA LEU A 255 4.90 -2.97 4.26
C LEU A 255 5.85 -2.17 5.17
N ILE A 256 6.16 -2.68 6.36
CA ILE A 256 7.07 -2.02 7.32
C ILE A 256 8.46 -1.84 6.72
N ALA A 257 9.03 -2.85 6.07
CA ALA A 257 10.35 -2.80 5.49
C ALA A 257 10.44 -1.75 4.37
N ILE A 258 9.43 -1.68 3.50
CA ILE A 258 9.37 -0.66 2.44
C ILE A 258 9.18 0.73 3.03
N MET A 259 8.31 0.92 4.02
CA MET A 259 8.12 2.22 4.68
C MET A 259 9.41 2.68 5.37
N ALA A 260 10.08 1.80 6.11
CA ALA A 260 11.35 2.11 6.78
C ALA A 260 12.44 2.49 5.75
N THR A 261 12.55 1.73 4.66
CA THR A 261 13.49 2.01 3.58
C THR A 261 13.18 3.33 2.88
N ALA A 262 11.92 3.61 2.61
CA ALA A 262 11.48 4.87 1.99
C ALA A 262 11.74 6.08 2.91
N ALA A 263 11.48 5.96 4.22
CA ALA A 263 11.81 7.00 5.19
C ALA A 263 13.34 7.21 5.32
N TRP A 264 14.13 6.14 5.23
CA TRP A 264 15.60 6.21 5.23
C TRP A 264 16.15 6.89 3.97
N ILE A 265 15.62 6.55 2.80
CA ILE A 265 15.94 7.27 1.55
C ILE A 265 15.54 8.75 1.67
N ARG A 266 14.40 9.06 2.30
CA ARG A 266 14.02 10.45 2.55
C ARG A 266 15.02 11.17 3.45
N HIS A 267 15.58 10.48 4.44
CA HIS A 267 16.62 11.01 5.31
C HIS A 267 17.86 11.48 4.53
N PHE A 268 18.30 10.71 3.52
CA PHE A 268 19.41 11.13 2.63
C PHE A 268 19.12 12.49 1.99
N PHE A 269 17.94 12.66 1.40
CA PHE A 269 17.57 13.93 0.78
C PHE A 269 17.53 15.05 1.81
N ASN A 270 16.98 14.82 3.00
CA ASN A 270 16.96 15.84 4.07
C ASN A 270 18.37 16.34 4.42
N LEU A 271 19.35 15.42 4.57
CA LEU A 271 20.74 15.78 4.83
C LEU A 271 21.37 16.53 3.66
N ARG A 272 21.10 16.09 2.43
CA ARG A 272 21.61 16.75 1.22
C ARG A 272 21.12 18.20 1.12
N HIS A 273 19.87 18.47 1.49
CA HIS A 273 19.31 19.81 1.47
C HIS A 273 20.02 20.77 2.44
N VAL A 274 20.59 20.27 3.54
CA VAL A 274 21.39 21.06 4.50
C VAL A 274 22.89 21.00 4.21
N GLY A 275 23.29 20.63 2.98
CA GLY A 275 24.69 20.58 2.54
C GLY A 275 25.48 19.35 2.99
N THR A 276 24.87 18.42 3.72
CA THR A 276 25.52 17.18 4.16
C THR A 276 25.24 16.05 3.18
N THR A 277 26.22 15.68 2.36
CA THR A 277 26.08 14.55 1.42
C THR A 277 26.65 13.29 2.04
N LYS A 278 25.79 12.31 2.38
CA LYS A 278 26.18 10.98 2.87
C LYS A 278 25.68 9.90 1.92
N PRO A 279 26.40 9.60 0.81
CA PRO A 279 25.94 8.65 -0.21
C PRO A 279 25.66 7.25 0.33
N SER A 280 26.34 6.84 1.41
CA SER A 280 26.12 5.57 2.10
C SER A 280 24.66 5.34 2.52
N ILE A 281 23.90 6.39 2.84
CA ILE A 281 22.48 6.31 3.19
C ILE A 281 21.65 5.90 1.96
N LEU A 282 21.94 6.50 0.79
CA LEU A 282 21.25 6.16 -0.44
C LEU A 282 21.64 4.76 -0.93
N VAL A 283 22.92 4.41 -0.86
CA VAL A 283 23.43 3.07 -1.23
C VAL A 283 22.84 1.99 -0.33
N SER A 284 22.82 2.19 0.99
CA SER A 284 22.18 1.24 1.92
C SER A 284 20.67 1.15 1.72
N GLY A 285 19.99 2.27 1.42
CA GLY A 285 18.57 2.27 1.05
C GLY A 285 18.28 1.49 -0.23
N ALA A 286 19.12 1.65 -1.26
CA ALA A 286 19.01 0.89 -2.51
C ALA A 286 19.28 -0.60 -2.30
N ALA A 287 20.32 -0.94 -1.52
CA ALA A 287 20.61 -2.33 -1.15
C ALA A 287 19.48 -2.96 -0.34
N ALA A 288 18.88 -2.23 0.60
CA ALA A 288 17.71 -2.68 1.35
C ALA A 288 16.50 -2.92 0.44
N MET A 289 16.23 -2.02 -0.51
CA MET A 289 15.16 -2.21 -1.50
C MET A 289 15.41 -3.44 -2.38
N LEU A 290 16.64 -3.66 -2.82
CA LEU A 290 17.02 -4.87 -3.57
C LEU A 290 16.82 -6.13 -2.73
N ALA A 291 17.23 -6.12 -1.46
CA ALA A 291 17.02 -7.24 -0.55
C ALA A 291 15.54 -7.55 -0.35
N ILE A 292 14.69 -6.52 -0.18
CA ILE A 292 13.23 -6.68 -0.11
C ILE A 292 12.70 -7.26 -1.41
N ALA A 293 13.13 -6.76 -2.57
CA ALA A 293 12.69 -7.25 -3.87
C ALA A 293 13.05 -8.73 -4.08
N LEU A 294 14.27 -9.14 -3.71
CA LEU A 294 14.73 -10.52 -3.78
C LEU A 294 13.93 -11.42 -2.82
N TRP A 295 13.68 -10.94 -1.60
CA TRP A 295 12.90 -11.68 -0.61
C TRP A 295 11.45 -11.90 -1.04
N VAL A 296 10.77 -10.82 -1.45
CA VAL A 296 9.36 -10.87 -1.88
C VAL A 296 9.19 -11.66 -3.19
N SER A 297 10.21 -11.69 -4.03
CA SER A 297 10.20 -12.44 -5.30
C SER A 297 10.74 -13.86 -5.15
N TRP A 298 11.18 -14.26 -3.95
CA TRP A 298 11.78 -15.59 -3.75
C TRP A 298 10.72 -16.68 -3.94
N PRO A 299 10.94 -17.66 -4.82
CA PRO A 299 10.00 -18.75 -5.04
C PRO A 299 9.74 -19.48 -3.72
N GLN A 300 8.50 -19.45 -3.25
CA GLN A 300 8.10 -20.28 -2.12
C GLN A 300 8.01 -21.71 -2.65
N THR A 301 8.88 -22.61 -2.19
CA THR A 301 8.76 -24.04 -2.45
C THR A 301 7.49 -24.52 -1.76
N ILE A 302 6.42 -24.69 -2.52
CA ILE A 302 5.17 -25.27 -2.01
C ILE A 302 5.44 -26.76 -1.88
N SER A 303 5.54 -27.24 -0.64
CA SER A 303 5.55 -28.67 -0.36
C SER A 303 4.28 -29.27 -0.95
N THR A 304 4.43 -30.08 -2.00
CA THR A 304 3.36 -30.93 -2.51
C THR A 304 2.82 -31.73 -1.32
N PRO A 305 1.51 -31.69 -0.99
CA PRO A 305 0.95 -32.62 -0.04
C PRO A 305 1.25 -34.01 -0.60
N GLN A 306 2.15 -34.74 0.05
CA GLN A 306 2.38 -36.12 -0.25
C GLN A 306 1.03 -36.80 0.00
N LEU A 307 0.38 -37.24 -1.08
CA LEU A 307 -0.77 -38.12 -1.01
C LEU A 307 -0.32 -39.34 -0.21
N SER A 308 -0.52 -39.30 1.11
CA SER A 308 -0.42 -40.46 1.95
C SER A 308 -1.42 -41.44 1.36
N HIS A 309 -0.90 -42.47 0.70
CA HIS A 309 -1.69 -43.64 0.38
C HIS A 309 -2.31 -44.07 1.70
N GLY A 310 -3.62 -43.85 1.83
CA GLY A 310 -4.38 -44.38 2.93
C GLY A 310 -4.17 -45.87 2.91
N ALA A 311 -3.35 -46.37 3.83
CA ALA A 311 -3.35 -47.77 4.17
C ALA A 311 -4.80 -48.12 4.46
N ALA A 312 -5.35 -48.98 3.60
CA ALA A 312 -6.68 -49.52 3.77
C ALA A 312 -6.79 -50.06 5.19
N HIS A 313 -7.67 -49.46 5.99
CA HIS A 313 -8.13 -50.09 7.22
C HIS A 313 -8.96 -51.30 6.83
N SER A 314 -8.29 -52.45 6.76
CA SER A 314 -8.91 -53.76 6.77
C SER A 314 -9.56 -53.98 8.14
N ALA A 315 -10.89 -53.98 8.19
CA ALA A 315 -11.64 -54.61 9.26
C ALA A 315 -12.34 -55.84 8.66
N HIS A 316 -11.91 -57.00 9.12
CA HIS A 316 -12.44 -58.34 8.84
C HIS A 316 -13.96 -58.42 9.08
N ASP A 317 -14.71 -59.15 8.25
CA ASP A 317 -15.23 -60.46 8.69
C ASP A 317 -15.69 -61.38 7.54
N THR A 318 -15.68 -62.66 7.90
CA THR A 318 -15.72 -63.97 7.24
C THR A 318 -16.89 -64.35 6.30
N LEU A 319 -16.64 -65.28 5.34
CA LEU A 319 -17.23 -66.65 5.25
C LEU A 319 -16.91 -67.37 3.89
N HIS A 320 -16.22 -68.52 4.00
CA HIS A 320 -16.19 -69.78 3.23
C HIS A 320 -16.16 -69.87 1.67
N ALA A 321 -15.12 -70.54 1.12
CA ALA A 321 -15.10 -71.95 0.64
C ALA A 321 -14.22 -72.22 -0.63
N GLU A 322 -13.19 -73.06 -0.43
CA GLU A 322 -12.60 -74.15 -1.27
C GLU A 322 -12.13 -73.98 -2.76
N GLU A 323 -10.79 -74.01 -2.92
CA GLU A 323 -9.94 -75.00 -3.69
C GLU A 323 -9.94 -75.07 -5.26
N PRO A 324 -8.90 -75.62 -5.95
CA PRO A 324 -7.84 -74.81 -6.60
C PRO A 324 -7.58 -75.12 -8.10
N GLY A 325 -6.78 -74.29 -8.79
CA GLY A 325 -6.38 -74.56 -10.19
C GLY A 325 -5.28 -73.68 -10.79
N ASN A 326 -4.04 -74.18 -10.71
CA ASN A 326 -2.95 -74.19 -11.71
C ASN A 326 -2.53 -72.94 -12.54
N ASN A 327 -1.24 -72.61 -12.38
CA ASN A 327 -0.20 -72.32 -13.40
C ASN A 327 -0.21 -71.04 -14.26
N LEU A 328 0.66 -70.10 -13.83
CA LEU A 328 1.79 -69.47 -14.55
C LEU A 328 1.89 -69.62 -16.09
N ALA A 329 1.74 -68.49 -16.79
CA ALA A 329 2.61 -67.94 -17.86
C ALA A 329 1.87 -66.73 -18.46
N GLY A 330 2.28 -65.47 -18.25
CA GLY A 330 3.47 -64.89 -18.84
C GLY A 330 3.07 -63.91 -19.95
N THR A 331 2.68 -62.69 -19.60
CA THR A 331 2.72 -61.53 -20.51
C THR A 331 3.25 -60.34 -19.74
N VAL A 332 4.50 -59.98 -20.06
CA VAL A 332 5.17 -58.77 -19.62
C VAL A 332 4.50 -57.60 -20.35
N ASN A 333 3.78 -56.74 -19.63
CA ASN A 333 3.36 -55.43 -20.13
C ASN A 333 3.75 -54.36 -19.11
N SER A 334 4.86 -53.68 -19.42
CA SER A 334 5.15 -52.26 -19.17
C SER A 334 4.25 -51.51 -18.17
N ASP A 335 4.55 -51.64 -16.88
CA ASP A 335 4.02 -50.76 -15.81
C ASP A 335 4.67 -49.36 -15.78
N SER A 336 5.61 -49.06 -16.70
CA SER A 336 6.29 -47.77 -16.76
C SER A 336 5.50 -46.66 -17.46
N ASP A 337 4.53 -46.99 -18.33
CA ASP A 337 3.78 -45.98 -19.11
C ASP A 337 2.55 -45.46 -18.37
N ASN A 338 2.05 -46.18 -17.36
CA ASN A 338 0.81 -45.82 -16.66
C ASN A 338 1.04 -44.85 -15.49
N ALA A 339 2.29 -44.72 -14.99
CA ALA A 339 2.61 -43.78 -13.92
C ALA A 339 2.69 -42.31 -14.40
N GLN A 340 3.13 -42.08 -15.65
CA GLN A 340 3.23 -40.73 -16.23
C GLN A 340 1.88 -40.15 -16.68
N SER A 341 0.94 -41.00 -17.11
CA SER A 341 -0.41 -40.58 -17.51
C SER A 341 -1.22 -39.95 -16.35
N SER A 342 -0.97 -40.37 -15.10
CA SER A 342 -1.65 -39.83 -13.90
C SER A 342 -1.21 -38.42 -13.49
N MET A 343 -0.12 -37.88 -14.07
CA MET A 343 0.42 -36.57 -13.73
C MET A 343 0.10 -35.47 -14.76
N MET A 344 -0.43 -35.81 -15.93
CA MET A 344 -0.81 -34.82 -16.95
C MET A 344 -2.16 -34.16 -16.60
N VAL A 345 -2.19 -32.83 -16.65
CA VAL A 345 -3.42 -32.08 -16.37
C VAL A 345 -4.10 -31.82 -17.72
N SER A 346 -5.28 -32.40 -17.93
CA SER A 346 -6.00 -32.26 -19.19
C SER A 346 -6.50 -30.83 -19.43
N ASP A 347 -6.57 -30.44 -20.70
CA ASP A 347 -7.16 -29.16 -21.13
C ASP A 347 -8.60 -29.00 -20.62
N LYS A 348 -9.38 -30.09 -20.62
CA LYS A 348 -10.75 -30.12 -20.08
C LYS A 348 -10.78 -29.79 -18.58
N ARG A 349 -9.79 -30.26 -17.81
CA ARG A 349 -9.68 -29.93 -16.38
C ARG A 349 -9.38 -28.45 -16.18
N VAL A 350 -8.46 -27.88 -16.94
CA VAL A 350 -8.15 -26.44 -16.88
C VAL A 350 -9.36 -25.59 -17.29
N ALA A 351 -10.05 -25.95 -18.37
CA ALA A 351 -11.27 -25.27 -18.79
C ALA A 351 -12.36 -25.28 -17.69
N SER A 352 -12.50 -26.41 -16.97
CA SER A 352 -13.41 -26.50 -15.83
C SER A 352 -12.99 -25.57 -14.67
N LEU A 353 -11.70 -25.51 -14.32
CA LEU A 353 -11.21 -24.59 -13.29
C LEU A 353 -11.43 -23.12 -13.68
N VAL A 354 -11.14 -22.76 -14.93
CA VAL A 354 -11.37 -21.41 -15.46
C VAL A 354 -12.86 -21.06 -15.44
N THR A 355 -13.73 -21.99 -15.82
CA THR A 355 -15.18 -21.79 -15.79
C THR A 355 -15.66 -21.50 -14.38
N THR A 356 -15.24 -22.32 -13.41
CA THR A 356 -15.65 -22.19 -12.00
C THR A 356 -15.13 -20.91 -11.34
N HIS A 357 -13.90 -20.50 -11.67
CA HIS A 357 -13.19 -19.49 -10.89
C HIS A 357 -13.00 -18.15 -11.59
N CYS A 358 -13.17 -18.07 -12.91
CA CYS A 358 -12.78 -16.89 -13.68
C CYS A 358 -13.90 -16.34 -14.56
N VAL A 359 -14.71 -17.19 -15.19
CA VAL A 359 -15.67 -16.78 -16.24
C VAL A 359 -16.74 -15.82 -15.72
N SER A 360 -17.14 -15.89 -14.45
CA SER A 360 -18.13 -14.94 -13.89
C SER A 360 -17.72 -13.47 -14.03
N CYS A 361 -16.40 -13.19 -13.99
CA CYS A 361 -15.84 -11.84 -14.17
C CYS A 361 -15.18 -11.67 -15.55
N HIS A 362 -14.55 -12.71 -16.08
CA HIS A 362 -13.76 -12.67 -17.33
C HIS A 362 -14.52 -13.31 -18.49
N SER A 363 -15.70 -12.77 -18.81
CA SER A 363 -16.56 -13.23 -19.90
C SER A 363 -16.94 -12.08 -20.84
N ARG A 364 -17.36 -12.40 -22.07
CA ARG A 364 -18.09 -11.44 -22.94
C ARG A 364 -19.40 -10.98 -22.30
N THR A 365 -19.98 -11.80 -21.43
CA THR A 365 -21.18 -11.49 -20.65
C THR A 365 -20.94 -11.80 -19.16
N PRO A 366 -20.20 -10.94 -18.44
CA PRO A 366 -19.93 -11.15 -17.01
C PRO A 366 -21.23 -11.24 -16.20
N THR A 367 -21.25 -12.13 -15.20
CA THR A 367 -22.40 -12.37 -14.32
C THR A 367 -22.12 -11.97 -12.88
N ASP A 368 -20.94 -11.42 -12.58
CA ASP A 368 -20.59 -10.93 -11.25
C ASP A 368 -21.24 -9.57 -10.97
N ASP A 369 -21.83 -9.42 -9.77
CA ASP A 369 -22.54 -8.20 -9.37
C ASP A 369 -21.68 -6.92 -9.39
N ILE A 370 -20.36 -7.08 -9.25
CA ILE A 370 -19.40 -5.97 -9.13
C ILE A 370 -18.64 -5.80 -10.45
N PHE A 371 -18.11 -6.89 -10.99
CA PHE A 371 -17.37 -6.90 -12.25
C PHE A 371 -18.30 -7.13 -13.44
N ASN A 372 -19.11 -6.12 -13.74
CA ASN A 372 -20.06 -6.13 -14.87
C ASN A 372 -19.40 -5.95 -16.26
N VAL A 373 -18.07 -5.72 -16.28
CA VAL A 373 -17.24 -5.65 -17.49
C VAL A 373 -15.97 -6.43 -17.21
N ALA A 374 -15.54 -7.24 -18.19
CA ALA A 374 -14.31 -8.03 -18.10
C ALA A 374 -13.10 -7.16 -17.71
N PRO A 375 -12.48 -7.37 -16.52
CA PRO A 375 -11.36 -6.57 -16.09
C PRO A 375 -10.20 -6.65 -17.09
N LEU A 376 -9.63 -5.49 -17.44
CA LEU A 376 -8.56 -5.35 -18.45
C LEU A 376 -8.93 -5.87 -19.86
N GLY A 377 -10.22 -6.09 -20.13
CA GLY A 377 -10.68 -6.69 -21.39
C GLY A 377 -10.28 -8.16 -21.55
N VAL A 378 -9.85 -8.84 -20.47
CA VAL A 378 -9.48 -10.27 -20.50
C VAL A 378 -10.75 -11.09 -20.44
N VAL A 379 -11.01 -11.84 -21.50
CA VAL A 379 -12.15 -12.76 -21.67
C VAL A 379 -11.60 -14.18 -21.72
N LEU A 380 -12.31 -15.13 -21.12
CA LEU A 380 -11.90 -16.53 -20.94
C LEU A 380 -13.04 -17.53 -21.26
N ASP A 381 -14.00 -17.15 -22.12
CA ASP A 381 -15.17 -17.99 -22.42
C ASP A 381 -14.83 -19.26 -23.21
N THR A 382 -13.80 -19.19 -24.06
CA THR A 382 -13.42 -20.27 -24.99
C THR A 382 -12.04 -20.82 -24.68
N TRP A 383 -11.74 -22.02 -25.20
CA TRP A 383 -10.40 -22.60 -25.07
C TRP A 383 -9.31 -21.72 -25.71
N GLU A 384 -9.61 -21.15 -26.88
CA GLU A 384 -8.70 -20.25 -27.59
C GLU A 384 -8.42 -18.98 -26.77
N ASP A 385 -9.43 -18.46 -26.07
CA ASP A 385 -9.25 -17.36 -25.11
C ASP A 385 -8.32 -17.77 -23.94
N ILE A 386 -8.51 -18.98 -23.38
CA ILE A 386 -7.67 -19.51 -22.29
C ILE A 386 -6.21 -19.69 -22.73
N GLU A 387 -5.98 -20.25 -23.91
CA GLU A 387 -4.62 -20.44 -24.44
C GLU A 387 -3.93 -19.10 -24.71
N ARG A 388 -4.65 -18.15 -25.29
CA ARG A 388 -4.15 -16.79 -25.54
C ARG A 388 -3.65 -16.11 -24.26
N PHE A 389 -4.34 -16.32 -23.15
CA PHE A 389 -4.01 -15.73 -21.85
C PHE A 389 -3.29 -16.69 -20.89
N ALA A 390 -2.83 -17.86 -21.35
CA ALA A 390 -2.25 -18.89 -20.49
C ALA A 390 -1.08 -18.39 -19.60
N PRO A 391 -0.10 -17.62 -20.11
CA PRO A 391 0.97 -17.07 -19.28
C PRO A 391 0.46 -16.14 -18.18
N GLN A 392 -0.54 -15.31 -18.49
CA GLN A 392 -1.17 -14.39 -17.52
C GLN A 392 -2.02 -15.16 -16.51
N LEU A 393 -2.80 -16.15 -16.96
CA LEU A 393 -3.61 -17.02 -16.12
C LEU A 393 -2.74 -17.66 -15.04
N VAL A 394 -1.63 -18.29 -15.44
CA VAL A 394 -0.68 -18.92 -14.51
C VAL A 394 -0.08 -17.87 -13.58
N ARG A 395 0.46 -16.77 -14.12
CA ARG A 395 1.07 -15.73 -13.28
C ARG A 395 0.11 -15.21 -12.21
N ARG A 396 -1.16 -14.95 -12.56
CA ARG A 396 -2.15 -14.34 -11.67
C ARG A 396 -2.74 -15.33 -10.65
N THR A 397 -2.85 -16.60 -11.03
CA THR A 397 -3.40 -17.65 -10.15
C THR A 397 -2.34 -18.33 -9.30
N THR A 398 -1.10 -18.47 -9.77
CA THR A 398 -0.10 -19.31 -9.09
C THR A 398 1.03 -18.49 -8.49
N VAL A 399 1.50 -17.46 -9.19
CA VAL A 399 2.64 -16.64 -8.78
C VAL A 399 2.21 -15.49 -7.88
N THR A 400 1.38 -14.57 -8.39
CA THR A 400 0.92 -13.41 -7.60
C THR A 400 -0.28 -13.72 -6.71
N LYS A 401 -0.96 -14.85 -6.97
CA LYS A 401 -2.15 -15.32 -6.24
C LYS A 401 -3.22 -14.24 -6.01
N ASP A 402 -3.32 -13.29 -6.93
CA ASP A 402 -4.26 -12.17 -6.84
C ASP A 402 -5.53 -12.39 -7.67
N MET A 403 -5.61 -13.52 -8.37
CA MET A 403 -6.82 -14.07 -8.98
C MET A 403 -7.10 -15.50 -8.50
N PRO A 404 -8.36 -15.92 -8.34
CA PRO A 404 -9.59 -15.14 -8.47
C PRO A 404 -9.62 -13.97 -7.48
N PHE A 405 -10.28 -12.87 -7.84
CA PHE A 405 -10.19 -11.64 -7.08
C PHE A 405 -10.63 -11.83 -5.62
N LEU A 406 -9.75 -11.49 -4.67
CA LEU A 406 -9.86 -11.80 -3.23
C LEU A 406 -10.26 -13.25 -2.92
N ASN A 407 -9.87 -14.18 -3.79
CA ASN A 407 -10.26 -15.59 -3.74
C ASN A 407 -11.76 -15.84 -3.54
N LYS A 408 -12.63 -14.99 -4.13
CA LYS A 408 -14.10 -15.02 -3.97
C LYS A 408 -14.72 -16.40 -4.27
N THR A 409 -14.14 -17.14 -5.22
CA THR A 409 -14.58 -18.48 -5.63
C THR A 409 -13.87 -19.62 -4.88
N LYS A 410 -13.09 -19.30 -3.85
CA LYS A 410 -12.38 -20.26 -2.98
C LYS A 410 -11.48 -21.24 -3.74
N MET A 411 -10.74 -20.75 -4.74
CA MET A 411 -9.78 -21.56 -5.48
C MET A 411 -8.64 -22.01 -4.57
N THR A 412 -8.45 -23.33 -4.47
CA THR A 412 -7.48 -23.97 -3.60
C THR A 412 -6.05 -23.90 -4.15
N ASP A 413 -5.05 -24.06 -3.29
CA ASP A 413 -3.66 -24.16 -3.74
C ASP A 413 -3.42 -25.39 -4.64
N ALA A 414 -4.14 -26.50 -4.41
CA ALA A 414 -4.07 -27.67 -5.27
C ALA A 414 -4.52 -27.35 -6.71
N GLU A 415 -5.65 -26.66 -6.86
CA GLU A 415 -6.18 -26.23 -8.17
C GLU A 415 -5.24 -25.23 -8.86
N ARG A 416 -4.63 -24.32 -8.10
CA ARG A 416 -3.59 -23.41 -8.63
C ARG A 416 -2.40 -24.20 -9.18
N GLN A 417 -1.98 -25.26 -8.47
CA GLN A 417 -0.90 -26.13 -8.93
C GLN A 417 -1.28 -26.97 -10.15
N GLU A 418 -2.55 -27.32 -10.34
CA GLU A 418 -3.00 -27.94 -11.58
C GLU A 418 -2.79 -27.01 -12.79
N ILE A 419 -3.16 -25.73 -12.67
CA ILE A 419 -2.92 -24.74 -13.74
C ILE A 419 -1.42 -24.53 -13.98
N ALA A 420 -0.59 -24.48 -12.92
CA ALA A 420 0.86 -24.37 -13.06
C ALA A 420 1.46 -25.56 -13.82
N ARG A 421 1.07 -26.78 -13.45
CA ARG A 421 1.55 -28.02 -14.07
C ARG A 421 1.12 -28.12 -15.52
N TRP A 422 -0.15 -27.82 -15.82
CA TRP A 422 -0.65 -27.78 -17.19
C TRP A 422 0.17 -26.87 -18.09
N PHE A 423 0.48 -25.65 -17.64
CA PHE A 423 1.26 -24.72 -18.45
C PHE A 423 2.71 -25.15 -18.62
N ALA A 424 3.30 -25.76 -17.58
CA ALA A 424 4.64 -26.34 -17.67
C ALA A 424 4.71 -27.52 -18.63
N GLN A 425 3.64 -28.31 -18.77
CA GLN A 425 3.55 -29.44 -19.72
C GLN A 425 3.52 -29.00 -21.19
N LYS A 426 3.14 -27.74 -21.47
CA LYS A 426 3.10 -27.17 -22.83
C LYS A 426 4.43 -26.57 -23.29
N ARG A 427 5.44 -26.51 -22.41
CA ARG A 427 6.82 -26.08 -22.72
C ARG A 427 7.71 -27.27 -22.91
#